data_AF-A0A1A7ZRI0-F1
#
_entry.id   AF-A0A1A7ZRI0-F1
#
_cell.length_a   1.000
_cell.length_b   1.000
_cell.length_c   1.000
_cell.angle_alpha   90.00
_cell.angle_beta   90.00
_cell.angle_gamma   90.00
#
_symmetry.space_group_name_H-M   'P 1'
#
loop_
_entity.id
_entity.type
_entity.pdbx_description
1 polymer ?
#
loop_
_entity_poly.entity_id
_entity_poly.type
_entity_poly.pdbx_seq_one_letter_code
_entity_poly.pdbx_strand_id
1 'polypeptide(L)'
;MGRTLVLLDVNTRSPIKVLNDNFLSLQLDPSIIKDGWLDFLSSKRLVTLARGLSPAFLRFGGKRTDFLQFNNQKNLAKFRGPGPDYYLKNYEDDIVRSDIALDKQKGCKLASHPDIMLELQREKAASTQLVLLKEQLSNIYSNITITARSLDKLYNFADCAGLHLILGLNALHRNPDNSWNTSSTLSLLKYSAGKKYNVSWELGNEPNAYRSLMGRAVNSTQLAQDYTKLRTLLQSVRYYHRAHLFGPNAGRPRKNAMLLLDGFMRNAGSVVDAVTWQHYYMDGRVNKAEDFLKTRLLDTLAEQITKVTK
;
A
#
# COMPACT_ATOMS: atom_id res chain seq x y z
N MET A 1 35.31 -2.79 -38.45
CA MET A 1 34.49 -2.97 -37.23
C MET A 1 35.12 -4.08 -36.42
N GLY A 2 35.66 -3.78 -35.23
CA GLY A 2 36.21 -4.79 -34.33
C GLY A 2 35.09 -5.61 -33.68
N ARG A 3 35.27 -6.93 -33.57
CA ARG A 3 34.35 -7.80 -32.83
C ARG A 3 34.63 -7.64 -31.35
N THR A 4 33.62 -7.25 -30.57
CA THR A 4 33.68 -7.34 -29.10
C THR A 4 33.40 -8.79 -28.70
N LEU A 5 34.36 -9.45 -28.08
CA LEU A 5 34.17 -10.77 -27.48
C LEU A 5 33.82 -10.58 -26.00
N VAL A 6 32.68 -11.14 -25.57
CA VAL A 6 32.27 -11.18 -24.15
C VAL A 6 32.26 -12.65 -23.73
N LEU A 7 33.03 -12.98 -22.71
CA LEU A 7 33.05 -14.30 -22.09
C LEU A 7 32.20 -14.27 -20.81
N LEU A 8 31.27 -15.21 -20.67
CA LEU A 8 30.41 -15.34 -19.50
C LEU A 8 30.88 -16.51 -18.65
N ASP A 9 31.14 -16.25 -17.37
CA ASP A 9 31.40 -17.29 -16.36
C ASP A 9 30.12 -17.52 -15.54
N VAL A 10 29.67 -18.78 -15.47
CA VAL A 10 28.41 -19.16 -14.83
C VAL A 10 28.68 -20.23 -13.77
N ASN A 11 28.49 -19.87 -12.50
CA ASN A 11 28.63 -20.78 -11.38
C ASN A 11 27.27 -21.31 -10.90
N THR A 12 27.05 -22.61 -11.02
CA THR A 12 25.81 -23.30 -10.62
C THR A 12 25.96 -24.20 -9.39
N ARG A 13 27.08 -24.14 -8.67
CA ARG A 13 27.37 -25.05 -7.54
C ARG A 13 26.42 -24.87 -6.34
N SER A 14 26.00 -23.63 -6.08
CA SER A 14 25.10 -23.31 -4.97
C SER A 14 24.36 -21.99 -5.20
N PRO A 15 23.09 -21.85 -4.77
CA PRO A 15 22.37 -20.59 -4.88
C PRO A 15 22.99 -19.51 -3.98
N ILE A 16 23.13 -18.29 -4.51
CA ILE A 16 23.63 -17.13 -3.74
C ILE A 16 22.54 -16.63 -2.76
N LYS A 17 21.28 -16.60 -3.21
CA LYS A 17 20.09 -16.26 -2.43
C LYS A 17 18.91 -17.09 -2.92
N VAL A 18 18.01 -17.42 -1.99
CA VAL A 18 16.68 -17.94 -2.30
C VAL A 18 15.70 -16.80 -2.06
N LEU A 19 14.90 -16.48 -3.07
CA LEU A 19 13.93 -15.39 -3.02
C LEU A 19 12.56 -15.93 -2.61
N ASN A 20 11.71 -15.06 -2.09
CA ASN A 20 10.31 -15.40 -1.85
C ASN A 20 9.60 -15.60 -3.21
N ASP A 21 8.63 -16.51 -3.30
CA ASP A 21 7.83 -16.70 -4.52
C ASP A 21 7.13 -15.40 -4.96
N ASN A 22 6.82 -14.51 -4.01
CA ASN A 22 6.26 -13.18 -4.25
C ASN A 22 7.33 -12.10 -4.53
N PHE A 23 8.52 -12.46 -5.02
CA PHE A 23 9.64 -11.51 -5.20
C PHE A 23 9.27 -10.28 -6.03
N LEU A 24 8.59 -10.49 -7.17
CA LEU A 24 8.08 -9.40 -7.99
C LEU A 24 6.68 -8.99 -7.49
N SER A 25 6.64 -7.97 -6.64
CA SER A 25 5.42 -7.48 -6.00
C SER A 25 5.04 -6.07 -6.44
N LEU A 26 3.81 -5.66 -6.10
CA LEU A 26 3.22 -4.40 -6.55
C LEU A 26 2.82 -3.50 -5.37
N GLN A 27 2.68 -2.21 -5.66
CA GLN A 27 2.16 -1.22 -4.72
C GLN A 27 1.00 -0.45 -5.32
N LEU A 28 0.02 -0.11 -4.48
CA LEU A 28 -1.08 0.79 -4.77
C LEU A 28 -1.13 1.86 -3.67
N ASP A 29 -0.99 3.13 -4.04
CA ASP A 29 -0.99 4.23 -3.08
C ASP A 29 -2.43 4.51 -2.59
N PRO A 30 -2.67 4.72 -1.27
CA PRO A 30 -4.00 5.04 -0.73
C PRO A 30 -4.67 6.27 -1.33
N SER A 31 -3.93 7.07 -2.11
CA SER A 31 -4.45 8.18 -2.86
C SER A 31 -5.62 7.84 -3.80
N ILE A 32 -5.69 6.58 -4.26
CA ILE A 32 -6.78 6.06 -5.11
C ILE A 32 -8.14 5.95 -4.39
N ILE A 33 -8.20 6.23 -3.09
CA ILE A 33 -9.47 6.27 -2.35
C ILE A 33 -10.30 7.50 -2.76
N LYS A 34 -9.64 8.59 -3.19
CA LYS A 34 -10.35 9.79 -3.66
C LYS A 34 -11.01 9.51 -5.02
N ASP A 35 -12.13 10.19 -5.24
CA ASP A 35 -12.82 10.29 -6.53
C ASP A 35 -13.33 8.96 -7.14
N GLY A 36 -13.45 7.90 -6.34
CA GLY A 36 -14.04 6.62 -6.75
C GLY A 36 -13.11 5.71 -7.55
N TRP A 37 -11.79 5.96 -7.56
CA TRP A 37 -10.82 5.13 -8.28
C TRP A 37 -10.76 3.68 -7.81
N LEU A 38 -11.08 3.42 -6.53
CA LEU A 38 -11.21 2.06 -6.01
C LEU A 38 -12.25 1.22 -6.78
N ASP A 39 -13.24 1.85 -7.40
CA ASP A 39 -14.23 1.15 -8.22
C ASP A 39 -13.59 0.52 -9.47
N PHE A 40 -12.41 0.98 -9.89
CA PHE A 40 -11.71 0.43 -11.06
C PHE A 40 -11.01 -0.89 -10.77
N LEU A 41 -10.86 -1.25 -9.49
CA LEU A 41 -10.30 -2.53 -9.09
C LEU A 41 -11.19 -3.72 -9.52
N SER A 42 -12.47 -3.50 -9.81
CA SER A 42 -13.35 -4.53 -10.37
C SER A 42 -13.18 -4.75 -11.88
N SER A 43 -12.35 -3.94 -12.56
CA SER A 43 -12.14 -4.06 -14.00
C SER A 43 -11.58 -5.44 -14.37
N LYS A 44 -12.27 -6.14 -15.27
CA LYS A 44 -11.81 -7.44 -15.81
C LYS A 44 -10.41 -7.35 -16.40
N ARG A 45 -10.11 -6.25 -17.09
CA ARG A 45 -8.78 -6.00 -17.67
C ARG A 45 -7.72 -5.89 -16.59
N LEU A 46 -7.97 -5.08 -15.55
CA LEU A 46 -7.01 -4.87 -14.47
C LEU A 46 -6.77 -6.16 -13.68
N VAL A 47 -7.82 -6.90 -13.36
CA VAL A 47 -7.69 -8.20 -12.68
C VAL A 47 -6.91 -9.20 -13.54
N THR A 48 -7.16 -9.26 -14.86
CA THR A 48 -6.45 -10.17 -15.76
C THR A 48 -4.95 -9.86 -15.79
N LEU A 49 -4.59 -8.57 -15.85
CA LEU A 49 -3.18 -8.14 -15.77
C LEU A 49 -2.56 -8.47 -14.42
N ALA A 50 -3.27 -8.22 -13.32
CA ALA A 50 -2.81 -8.51 -11.97
C ALA A 50 -2.59 -10.02 -11.73
N ARG A 51 -3.45 -10.89 -12.29
CA ARG A 51 -3.28 -12.36 -12.24
C ARG A 51 -2.00 -12.82 -12.92
N GLY A 52 -1.57 -12.15 -13.98
CA GLY A 52 -0.31 -12.44 -14.67
C GLY A 52 0.94 -12.21 -13.80
N LEU A 53 0.77 -11.55 -12.65
CA LEU A 53 1.83 -11.26 -11.68
C LEU A 53 1.72 -12.15 -10.42
N SER A 54 0.71 -13.02 -10.32
CA SER A 54 0.59 -13.97 -9.20
C SER A 54 1.64 -15.08 -9.32
N PRO A 55 2.25 -15.54 -8.21
CA PRO A 55 2.08 -15.04 -6.84
C PRO A 55 2.83 -13.73 -6.60
N ALA A 56 2.17 -12.77 -5.94
CA ALA A 56 2.78 -11.50 -5.56
C ALA A 56 2.09 -10.86 -4.35
N PHE A 57 2.81 -9.97 -3.67
CA PHE A 57 2.21 -9.05 -2.71
C PHE A 57 1.57 -7.86 -3.44
N LEU A 58 0.44 -7.41 -2.93
CA LEU A 58 -0.10 -6.08 -3.22
C LEU A 58 0.04 -5.22 -1.96
N ARG A 59 1.02 -4.33 -1.93
CA ARG A 59 1.18 -3.34 -0.86
C ARG A 59 0.21 -2.17 -1.09
N PHE A 60 -0.81 -2.06 -0.26
CA PHE A 60 -1.63 -0.85 -0.19
C PHE A 60 -1.01 0.13 0.79
N GLY A 61 -0.11 0.96 0.29
CA GLY A 61 0.69 1.89 1.08
C GLY A 61 1.41 2.92 0.21
N GLY A 62 1.84 4.02 0.83
CA GLY A 62 2.47 5.14 0.14
C GLY A 62 2.31 6.43 0.93
N LYS A 63 2.41 7.57 0.26
CA LYS A 63 2.52 8.87 0.94
C LYS A 63 1.24 9.25 1.69
N ARG A 64 0.08 8.72 1.27
CA ARG A 64 -1.21 8.89 1.95
C ARG A 64 -1.50 7.86 3.05
N THR A 65 -0.62 6.89 3.31
CA THR A 65 -0.82 5.89 4.39
C THR A 65 -1.07 6.57 5.74
N ASP A 66 -0.29 7.59 6.07
CA ASP A 66 -0.35 8.29 7.35
C ASP A 66 -1.45 9.34 7.46
N PHE A 67 -2.35 9.38 6.47
CA PHE A 67 -3.55 10.23 6.44
C PHE A 67 -4.82 9.41 6.38
N LEU A 68 -4.67 8.08 6.31
CA LEU A 68 -5.78 7.15 6.16
C LEU A 68 -6.40 6.81 7.51
N GLN A 69 -7.72 6.87 7.59
CA GLN A 69 -8.49 6.40 8.74
C GLN A 69 -9.58 5.43 8.28
N PHE A 70 -9.73 4.32 9.01
CA PHE A 70 -10.86 3.43 8.78
C PHE A 70 -12.09 3.94 9.50
N ASN A 71 -13.21 4.01 8.77
CA ASN A 71 -14.51 4.34 9.34
C ASN A 71 -15.58 3.36 8.86
N ASN A 72 -16.17 2.66 9.81
CA ASN A 72 -17.24 1.70 9.56
C ASN A 72 -18.62 2.38 9.75
N GLN A 73 -18.91 3.42 8.96
CA GLN A 73 -20.26 3.99 8.96
C GLN A 73 -21.22 2.99 8.30
N LYS A 74 -22.34 2.69 8.96
CA LYS A 74 -23.47 2.02 8.32
C LYS A 74 -23.93 2.92 7.16
N ASN A 75 -24.08 2.35 5.95
CA ASN A 75 -24.51 3.09 4.75
C ASN A 75 -25.75 3.97 5.05
N LEU A 76 -25.54 5.30 5.17
CA LEU A 76 -26.60 6.28 5.36
C LEU A 76 -27.56 6.33 4.16
N ALA A 77 -27.14 5.83 2.99
CA ALA A 77 -27.96 5.68 1.80
C ALA A 77 -29.19 4.78 2.02
N LYS A 78 -29.21 3.89 3.02
CA LYS A 78 -30.44 3.12 3.36
C LYS A 78 -31.54 3.94 4.03
N PHE A 79 -31.26 5.17 4.48
CA PHE A 79 -32.18 5.96 5.30
C PHE A 79 -32.72 7.25 4.65
N ARG A 80 -32.30 7.61 3.42
CA ARG A 80 -32.89 8.76 2.70
C ARG A 80 -33.95 8.28 1.71
N GLY A 81 -35.18 8.79 1.89
CA GLY A 81 -36.33 8.59 1.01
C GLY A 81 -36.13 9.17 -0.40
N PRO A 82 -37.11 9.04 -1.31
CA PRO A 82 -36.95 9.38 -2.72
C PRO A 82 -36.83 10.90 -2.89
N GLY A 83 -35.62 11.37 -3.21
CA GLY A 83 -35.32 12.72 -3.67
C GLY A 83 -34.56 12.66 -5.01
N PRO A 84 -34.18 13.80 -5.60
CA PRO A 84 -33.47 13.86 -6.89
C PRO A 84 -32.16 13.06 -6.93
N ASP A 85 -31.54 12.77 -5.77
CA ASP A 85 -30.40 11.85 -5.61
C ASP A 85 -30.72 10.37 -5.90
N TYR A 86 -32.00 10.00 -6.07
CA TYR A 86 -32.44 8.63 -6.33
C TYR A 86 -31.86 8.06 -7.65
N TYR A 87 -31.66 8.91 -8.65
CA TYR A 87 -31.04 8.50 -9.92
C TYR A 87 -29.52 8.29 -9.80
N LEU A 88 -28.82 9.09 -8.99
CA LEU A 88 -27.40 8.86 -8.67
C LEU A 88 -27.22 7.60 -7.80
N LYS A 89 -28.17 7.33 -6.91
CA LYS A 89 -28.21 6.13 -6.07
C LYS A 89 -28.36 4.86 -6.90
N ASN A 90 -29.18 4.88 -7.95
CA ASN A 90 -29.30 3.76 -8.89
C ASN A 90 -28.01 3.55 -9.70
N TYR A 91 -27.29 4.62 -10.05
CA TYR A 91 -25.97 4.51 -10.70
C TYR A 91 -24.89 3.96 -9.75
N GLU A 92 -24.87 4.41 -8.49
CA GLU A 92 -24.02 3.79 -7.46
C GLU A 92 -24.40 2.33 -7.24
N ASP A 93 -25.68 1.97 -7.27
CA ASP A 93 -26.19 0.60 -7.12
C ASP A 93 -25.93 -0.28 -8.37
N ASP A 94 -25.85 0.29 -9.57
CA ASP A 94 -25.41 -0.44 -10.77
C ASP A 94 -23.89 -0.65 -10.78
N ILE A 95 -23.12 0.32 -10.25
CA ILE A 95 -21.71 0.11 -9.85
C ILE A 95 -21.61 -0.94 -8.72
N VAL A 96 -22.57 -1.00 -7.79
CA VAL A 96 -22.66 -2.06 -6.74
C VAL A 96 -22.87 -3.44 -7.40
N ARG A 97 -23.62 -3.55 -8.50
CA ARG A 97 -23.80 -4.81 -9.22
C ARG A 97 -22.60 -5.20 -10.09
N SER A 98 -21.73 -4.25 -10.44
CA SER A 98 -20.47 -4.50 -11.13
C SER A 98 -19.27 -4.76 -10.19
N ASP A 99 -19.49 -4.72 -8.88
CA ASP A 99 -18.45 -5.06 -7.90
C ASP A 99 -18.05 -6.55 -8.06
N ILE A 100 -16.78 -6.89 -7.78
CA ILE A 100 -16.30 -8.27 -7.77
C ILE A 100 -17.17 -9.08 -6.79
N ALA A 101 -18.11 -9.86 -7.33
CA ALA A 101 -18.89 -10.81 -6.55
C ALA A 101 -17.99 -12.02 -6.30
N LEU A 102 -17.33 -12.06 -5.14
CA LEU A 102 -16.67 -13.26 -4.65
C LEU A 102 -17.73 -14.31 -4.33
N ASP A 103 -18.06 -15.15 -5.32
CA ASP A 103 -18.76 -16.40 -5.08
C ASP A 103 -17.76 -17.42 -4.53
N LYS A 104 -17.79 -17.62 -3.21
CA LYS A 104 -16.90 -18.56 -2.49
C LYS A 104 -17.02 -20.01 -2.97
N GLN A 105 -18.04 -20.37 -3.75
CA GLN A 105 -18.23 -21.73 -4.27
C GLN A 105 -17.82 -21.90 -5.74
N LYS A 106 -17.65 -20.82 -6.52
CA LYS A 106 -17.37 -20.89 -7.97
C LYS A 106 -16.12 -20.12 -8.43
N GLY A 107 -15.34 -19.58 -7.49
CA GLY A 107 -14.18 -18.74 -7.79
C GLY A 107 -14.58 -17.29 -8.14
N CYS A 108 -13.59 -16.44 -8.38
CA CYS A 108 -13.84 -15.03 -8.66
C CYS A 108 -14.51 -14.82 -10.04
N LYS A 109 -15.77 -14.40 -10.04
CA LYS A 109 -16.48 -13.96 -11.24
C LYS A 109 -16.34 -12.45 -11.41
N LEU A 110 -15.75 -12.06 -12.53
CA LEU A 110 -15.59 -10.67 -12.90
C LEU A 110 -16.89 -10.19 -13.53
N ALA A 111 -17.49 -9.14 -12.97
CA ALA A 111 -18.66 -8.53 -13.56
C ALA A 111 -18.30 -7.88 -14.90
N SER A 112 -19.20 -7.99 -15.88
CA SER A 112 -19.09 -7.25 -17.13
C SER A 112 -19.45 -5.80 -16.86
N HIS A 113 -18.56 -4.87 -17.20
CA HIS A 113 -18.80 -3.45 -17.04
C HIS A 113 -19.28 -2.87 -18.38
N PRO A 114 -20.39 -2.11 -18.42
CA PRO A 114 -20.80 -1.41 -19.63
C PRO A 114 -19.75 -0.38 -20.07
N ASP A 115 -19.63 -0.11 -21.37
CA ASP A 115 -18.62 0.83 -21.91
C ASP A 115 -18.73 2.25 -21.33
N ILE A 116 -19.93 2.71 -20.98
CA ILE A 116 -20.15 4.01 -20.33
C ILE A 116 -19.43 4.12 -18.98
N MET A 117 -19.25 3.00 -18.28
CA MET A 117 -18.46 2.99 -17.05
C MET A 117 -17.01 3.30 -17.38
N LEU A 118 -16.44 2.72 -18.44
CA LEU A 118 -15.05 2.92 -18.89
C LEU A 118 -14.76 4.39 -19.22
N GLU A 119 -15.69 5.09 -19.87
CA GLU A 119 -15.56 6.53 -20.15
C GLU A 119 -15.53 7.36 -18.87
N LEU A 120 -16.45 7.10 -17.93
CA LEU A 120 -16.44 7.74 -16.62
C LEU A 120 -15.14 7.44 -15.85
N GLN A 121 -14.53 6.26 -16.02
CA GLN A 121 -13.22 5.96 -15.42
C GLN A 121 -12.14 6.87 -15.95
N ARG A 122 -12.12 7.12 -17.27
CA ARG A 122 -11.13 7.99 -17.91
C ARG A 122 -11.27 9.44 -17.46
N GLU A 123 -12.49 9.94 -17.34
CA GLU A 123 -12.75 11.29 -16.84
C GLU A 123 -12.31 11.47 -15.39
N LYS A 124 -12.70 10.53 -14.51
CA LYS A 124 -12.23 10.49 -13.11
C LYS A 124 -10.72 10.35 -13.02
N ALA A 125 -10.09 9.63 -13.96
CA ALA A 125 -8.66 9.48 -13.96
C ALA A 125 -7.91 10.78 -14.24
N ALA A 126 -8.39 11.55 -15.22
CA ALA A 126 -7.81 12.84 -15.57
C ALA A 126 -7.92 13.86 -14.43
N SER A 127 -9.06 13.93 -13.75
CA SER A 127 -9.26 14.86 -12.63
C SER A 127 -8.40 14.49 -11.41
N THR A 128 -8.34 13.20 -11.05
CA THR A 128 -7.49 12.74 -9.94
C THR A 128 -6.02 12.99 -10.22
N GLN A 129 -5.54 12.81 -11.46
CA GLN A 129 -4.13 13.10 -11.81
C GLN A 129 -3.74 14.54 -11.43
N LEU A 130 -4.61 15.51 -11.68
CA LEU A 130 -4.37 16.92 -11.33
C LEU A 130 -4.31 17.14 -9.81
N VAL A 131 -5.19 16.47 -9.05
CA VAL A 131 -5.18 16.51 -7.59
C VAL A 131 -3.87 15.92 -7.03
N LEU A 132 -3.45 14.76 -7.55
CA LEU A 132 -2.21 14.09 -7.12
C LEU A 132 -0.98 14.94 -7.42
N LEU A 133 -0.92 15.58 -8.59
CA LEU A 133 0.16 16.50 -8.95
C LEU A 133 0.22 17.70 -8.00
N LYS A 134 -0.92 18.31 -7.67
CA LYS A 134 -0.98 19.43 -6.72
C LYS A 134 -0.49 19.04 -5.34
N GLU A 135 -0.92 17.88 -4.82
CA GLU A 135 -0.44 17.36 -3.55
C GLU A 135 1.06 17.03 -3.56
N GLN A 136 1.56 16.43 -4.65
CA GLN A 136 2.98 16.14 -4.80
C GLN A 136 3.83 17.42 -4.80
N LEU A 137 3.38 18.48 -5.47
CA LEU A 137 4.09 19.76 -5.56
C LEU A 137 4.04 20.56 -4.26
N SER A 138 2.87 20.64 -3.62
CA SER A 138 2.67 21.39 -2.38
C SER A 138 3.18 20.67 -1.13
N ASN A 139 3.28 19.33 -1.19
CA ASN A 139 3.55 18.46 -0.04
C ASN A 139 2.51 18.61 1.09
N ILE A 140 1.29 19.01 0.75
CA ILE A 140 0.16 19.17 1.69
C ILE A 140 -0.85 18.05 1.43
N TYR A 141 -1.23 17.35 2.48
CA TYR A 141 -2.15 16.20 2.41
C TYR A 141 -3.31 16.38 3.38
N SER A 142 -4.50 16.00 2.94
CA SER A 142 -5.69 15.93 3.79
C SER A 142 -5.94 14.51 4.27
N ASN A 143 -6.57 14.38 5.44
CA ASN A 143 -7.05 13.09 5.92
C ASN A 143 -8.03 12.48 4.93
N ILE A 144 -7.90 11.17 4.71
CA ILE A 144 -8.78 10.37 3.87
C ILE A 144 -9.37 9.23 4.69
N THR A 145 -10.56 8.79 4.31
CA THR A 145 -11.27 7.73 5.00
C THR A 145 -11.43 6.51 4.10
N ILE A 146 -11.01 5.34 4.56
CA ILE A 146 -11.37 4.06 3.94
C ILE A 146 -12.62 3.52 4.63
N THR A 147 -13.67 3.32 3.84
CA THR A 147 -14.92 2.72 4.32
C THR A 147 -14.82 1.19 4.33
N ALA A 148 -15.73 0.54 5.05
CA ALA A 148 -15.94 -0.90 4.96
C ALA A 148 -16.07 -1.40 3.50
N ARG A 149 -16.85 -0.68 2.68
CA ARG A 149 -17.05 -1.02 1.25
C ARG A 149 -15.75 -0.88 0.45
N SER A 150 -15.02 0.21 0.64
CA SER A 150 -13.73 0.47 -0.02
C SER A 150 -12.69 -0.62 0.30
N LEU A 151 -12.66 -1.07 1.55
CA LEU A 151 -11.80 -2.16 1.99
C LEU A 151 -12.20 -3.51 1.39
N ASP A 152 -13.51 -3.80 1.33
CA ASP A 152 -14.02 -5.00 0.66
C ASP A 152 -13.58 -5.03 -0.81
N LYS A 153 -13.68 -3.92 -1.55
CA LYS A 153 -13.23 -3.84 -2.96
C LYS A 153 -11.73 -4.11 -3.10
N LEU A 154 -10.91 -3.49 -2.26
CA LEU A 154 -9.46 -3.66 -2.26
C LEU A 154 -9.06 -5.12 -1.98
N TYR A 155 -9.63 -5.72 -0.94
CA TYR A 155 -9.34 -7.11 -0.59
C TYR A 155 -9.80 -8.06 -1.69
N ASN A 156 -11.02 -7.89 -2.20
CA ASN A 156 -11.57 -8.76 -3.24
C ASN A 156 -10.73 -8.69 -4.52
N PHE A 157 -10.20 -7.53 -4.88
CA PHE A 157 -9.28 -7.40 -6.00
C PHE A 157 -8.00 -8.22 -5.80
N ALA A 158 -7.34 -8.06 -4.65
CA ALA A 158 -6.11 -8.78 -4.34
C ALA A 158 -6.35 -10.31 -4.36
N ASP A 159 -7.36 -10.77 -3.62
CA ASP A 159 -7.71 -12.19 -3.50
C ASP A 159 -8.09 -12.79 -4.87
N CYS A 160 -8.93 -12.09 -5.65
CA CYS A 160 -9.34 -12.51 -6.99
C CYS A 160 -8.18 -12.57 -8.00
N ALA A 161 -7.17 -11.74 -7.81
CA ALA A 161 -5.96 -11.69 -8.63
C ALA A 161 -4.87 -12.68 -8.17
N GLY A 162 -5.08 -13.42 -7.07
CA GLY A 162 -4.07 -14.29 -6.49
C GLY A 162 -2.91 -13.51 -5.86
N LEU A 163 -3.20 -12.32 -5.33
CA LEU A 163 -2.24 -11.44 -4.66
C LEU A 163 -2.47 -11.44 -3.15
N HIS A 164 -1.40 -11.40 -2.37
CA HIS A 164 -1.48 -11.26 -0.92
C HIS A 164 -1.45 -9.79 -0.50
N LEU A 165 -2.53 -9.30 0.11
CA LEU A 165 -2.65 -7.90 0.51
C LEU A 165 -1.78 -7.59 1.73
N ILE A 166 -0.92 -6.57 1.58
CA ILE A 166 -0.23 -5.91 2.69
C ILE A 166 -0.88 -4.53 2.88
N LEU A 167 -1.47 -4.27 4.05
CA LEU A 167 -2.18 -3.02 4.34
C LEU A 167 -1.36 -2.12 5.26
N GLY A 168 -0.96 -0.95 4.75
CA GLY A 168 -0.26 0.07 5.53
C GLY A 168 -1.22 0.84 6.46
N LEU A 169 -0.88 0.87 7.75
CA LEU A 169 -1.63 1.59 8.78
C LEU A 169 -1.05 2.99 9.02
N ASN A 170 -1.92 3.90 9.44
CA ASN A 170 -1.56 5.27 9.75
C ASN A 170 -0.80 5.36 11.08
N ALA A 171 0.48 5.75 11.02
CA ALA A 171 1.33 5.97 12.19
C ALA A 171 1.32 7.43 12.69
N LEU A 172 0.64 8.37 12.02
CA LEU A 172 0.49 9.76 12.46
C LEU A 172 -0.81 10.03 13.23
N HIS A 173 -1.69 9.04 13.38
CA HIS A 173 -2.81 9.13 14.33
C HIS A 173 -2.29 8.97 15.77
N ARG A 174 -2.22 10.07 16.51
CA ARG A 174 -1.47 10.17 17.76
C ARG A 174 -2.30 10.80 18.87
N ASN A 175 -2.03 10.36 20.08
CA ASN A 175 -2.55 10.97 21.30
C ASN A 175 -1.76 12.27 21.64
N PRO A 176 -2.25 13.06 22.62
CA PRO A 176 -1.55 14.25 23.10
C PRO A 176 -0.12 13.98 23.61
N ASP A 177 0.11 12.80 24.20
CA ASP A 177 1.42 12.34 24.70
C ASP A 177 2.36 11.78 23.61
N ASN A 178 1.98 11.90 22.34
CA ASN A 178 2.69 11.35 21.18
C ASN A 178 2.69 9.82 21.03
N SER A 179 2.03 9.09 21.93
CA SER A 179 1.80 7.66 21.75
C SER A 179 0.86 7.40 20.55
N TRP A 180 1.05 6.27 19.88
CA TRP A 180 0.20 5.89 18.75
C TRP A 180 -1.23 5.54 19.20
N ASN A 181 -2.22 6.19 18.56
CA ASN A 181 -3.64 5.96 18.78
C ASN A 181 -4.11 4.77 17.92
N THR A 182 -4.62 3.73 18.59
CA THR A 182 -4.95 2.44 17.96
C THR A 182 -6.44 2.27 17.64
N SER A 183 -7.30 3.25 17.96
CA SER A 183 -8.76 3.10 17.89
C SER A 183 -9.28 2.75 16.49
N SER A 184 -8.82 3.49 15.47
CA SER A 184 -9.17 3.24 14.06
C SER A 184 -8.61 1.90 13.57
N THR A 185 -7.36 1.58 13.93
CA THR A 185 -6.73 0.30 13.60
C THR A 185 -7.46 -0.88 14.23
N LEU A 186 -7.84 -0.82 15.50
CA LEU A 186 -8.57 -1.90 16.16
C LEU A 186 -9.93 -2.14 15.49
N SER A 187 -10.61 -1.07 15.08
CA SER A 187 -11.87 -1.17 14.34
C SER A 187 -11.67 -1.84 12.97
N LEU A 188 -10.59 -1.48 12.26
CA LEU A 188 -10.20 -2.10 10.99
C LEU A 188 -9.87 -3.60 11.16
N LEU A 189 -9.05 -3.95 12.15
CA LEU A 189 -8.69 -5.34 12.44
C LEU A 189 -9.93 -6.16 12.78
N LYS A 190 -10.84 -5.66 13.62
CA LYS A 190 -12.08 -6.37 13.96
C LYS A 190 -12.97 -6.59 12.73
N TYR A 191 -13.11 -5.57 11.87
CA TYR A 191 -13.89 -5.69 10.64
C TYR A 191 -13.29 -6.74 9.71
N SER A 192 -12.00 -6.63 9.39
CA SER A 192 -11.31 -7.55 8.49
C SER A 192 -11.30 -8.98 9.04
N ALA A 193 -11.15 -9.16 10.35
CA ALA A 193 -11.23 -10.48 11.00
C ALA A 193 -12.65 -11.08 10.90
N GLY A 194 -13.69 -10.27 11.09
CA GLY A 194 -15.09 -10.70 10.91
C GLY A 194 -15.39 -11.15 9.47
N LYS A 195 -14.72 -10.54 8.49
CA LYS A 195 -14.76 -10.93 7.07
C LYS A 195 -13.85 -12.09 6.70
N LYS A 196 -12.93 -12.48 7.60
CA LYS A 196 -11.86 -13.48 7.38
C LYS A 196 -10.89 -13.08 6.27
N TYR A 197 -10.50 -11.81 6.22
CA TYR A 197 -9.53 -11.31 5.25
C TYR A 197 -8.09 -11.68 5.65
N ASN A 198 -7.40 -12.45 4.81
CA ASN A 198 -5.99 -12.79 5.03
C ASN A 198 -5.10 -11.60 4.62
N VAL A 199 -4.68 -10.80 5.60
CA VAL A 199 -3.96 -9.54 5.37
C VAL A 199 -2.71 -9.50 6.24
N SER A 200 -1.61 -9.04 5.64
CA SER A 200 -0.40 -8.63 6.36
C SER A 200 -0.37 -7.12 6.56
N TRP A 201 0.42 -6.66 7.54
CA TRP A 201 0.30 -5.29 8.04
C TRP A 201 1.63 -4.55 7.98
N GLU A 202 1.56 -3.24 7.77
CA GLU A 202 2.66 -2.30 8.00
C GLU A 202 2.16 -1.15 8.89
N LEU A 203 3.09 -0.39 9.49
CA LEU A 203 2.77 0.84 10.22
C LEU A 203 3.64 2.01 9.74
N GLY A 204 3.00 2.98 9.11
CA GLY A 204 3.63 4.18 8.59
C GLY A 204 4.30 4.01 7.23
N ASN A 205 4.61 5.15 6.60
CA ASN A 205 5.36 5.23 5.35
C ASN A 205 6.43 6.32 5.45
N GLU A 206 7.69 5.93 5.29
CA GLU A 206 8.88 6.80 5.41
C GLU A 206 8.88 7.70 6.67
N PRO A 207 8.83 7.15 7.90
CA PRO A 207 8.74 7.95 9.13
C PRO A 207 9.88 8.97 9.31
N ASN A 208 11.02 8.72 8.67
CA ASN A 208 12.16 9.64 8.61
C ASN A 208 11.83 11.01 7.98
N ALA A 209 10.70 11.15 7.28
CA ALA A 209 10.25 12.37 6.62
C ALA A 209 9.08 13.06 7.34
N TYR A 210 8.58 12.54 8.46
CA TYR A 210 7.38 13.09 9.13
C TYR A 210 7.54 14.54 9.57
N ARG A 211 8.72 14.94 10.05
CA ARG A 211 8.96 16.32 10.48
C ARG A 211 8.78 17.31 9.31
N SER A 212 9.27 16.97 8.13
CA SER A 212 9.09 17.80 6.92
C SER A 212 7.67 17.74 6.35
N LEU A 213 6.96 16.63 6.57
CA LEU A 213 5.62 16.41 6.01
C LEU A 213 4.52 17.08 6.85
N MET A 214 4.62 16.98 8.18
CA MET A 214 3.53 17.34 9.11
C MET A 214 4.00 18.13 10.34
N GLY A 215 5.25 18.60 10.35
CA GLY A 215 5.82 19.30 11.51
C GLY A 215 6.01 18.42 12.76
N ARG A 216 5.69 17.12 12.66
CA ARG A 216 5.74 16.16 13.78
C ARG A 216 6.82 15.14 13.56
N ALA A 217 7.63 14.86 14.58
CA ALA A 217 8.63 13.81 14.54
C ALA A 217 8.18 12.59 15.35
N VAL A 218 8.46 11.40 14.83
CA VAL A 218 8.39 10.13 15.55
C VAL A 218 9.79 9.55 15.51
N ASN A 219 10.47 9.51 16.65
CA ASN A 219 11.82 8.96 16.70
C ASN A 219 11.79 7.42 16.66
N SER A 220 12.97 6.80 16.50
CA SER A 220 13.10 5.35 16.37
C SER A 220 12.58 4.58 17.59
N THR A 221 12.81 5.09 18.81
CA THR A 221 12.32 4.47 20.05
C THR A 221 10.80 4.48 20.14
N GLN A 222 10.16 5.62 19.86
CA GLN A 222 8.70 5.71 19.84
C GLN A 222 8.11 4.82 18.75
N LEU A 223 8.70 4.83 17.54
CA LEU A 223 8.24 3.98 16.44
C LEU A 223 8.35 2.49 16.80
N ALA A 224 9.44 2.08 17.46
CA ALA A 224 9.61 0.72 17.96
C ALA A 224 8.52 0.34 18.97
N GLN A 225 8.20 1.23 19.93
CA GLN A 225 7.08 1.02 20.86
C GLN A 225 5.73 0.90 20.13
N ASP A 226 5.52 1.70 19.09
CA ASP A 226 4.29 1.64 18.29
C ASP A 226 4.16 0.29 17.55
N TYR A 227 5.26 -0.23 17.00
CA TYR A 227 5.30 -1.56 16.37
C TYR A 227 5.06 -2.69 17.38
N THR A 228 5.65 -2.61 18.58
CA THR A 228 5.37 -3.56 19.66
C THR A 228 3.89 -3.53 20.05
N LYS A 229 3.31 -2.33 20.15
CA LYS A 229 1.87 -2.15 20.42
C LYS A 229 1.01 -2.74 19.30
N LEU A 230 1.39 -2.58 18.04
CA LEU A 230 0.70 -3.19 16.90
C LEU A 230 0.78 -4.73 16.95
N ARG A 231 1.95 -5.30 17.26
CA ARG A 231 2.10 -6.75 17.40
C ARG A 231 1.18 -7.31 18.49
N THR A 232 1.13 -6.68 19.66
CA THR A 232 0.19 -7.05 20.74
C THR A 232 -1.26 -6.93 20.28
N LEU A 233 -1.60 -5.88 19.52
CA LEU A 233 -2.95 -5.68 18.99
C LEU A 233 -3.35 -6.78 18.00
N LEU A 234 -2.45 -7.17 17.09
CA LEU A 234 -2.66 -8.29 16.16
C LEU A 234 -2.87 -9.61 16.93
N GLN A 235 -2.06 -9.85 17.96
CA GLN A 235 -2.17 -11.03 18.83
C GLN A 235 -3.47 -11.09 19.64
N SER A 236 -4.05 -9.93 19.97
CA SER A 236 -5.33 -9.83 20.69
C SER A 236 -6.55 -10.21 19.82
N VAL A 237 -6.42 -10.10 18.49
CA VAL A 237 -7.46 -10.51 17.55
C VAL A 237 -7.12 -11.91 17.05
N ARG A 238 -7.81 -12.94 17.57
CA ARG A 238 -7.51 -14.37 17.32
C ARG A 238 -7.17 -14.71 15.86
N TYR A 239 -7.90 -14.13 14.89
CA TYR A 239 -7.69 -14.36 13.47
C TYR A 239 -6.32 -13.87 12.95
N TYR A 240 -5.78 -12.79 13.53
CA TYR A 240 -4.51 -12.18 13.15
C TYR A 240 -3.35 -12.51 14.09
N HIS A 241 -3.53 -13.50 14.98
CA HIS A 241 -2.50 -13.85 15.96
C HIS A 241 -1.13 -14.18 15.34
N ARG A 242 -1.15 -14.74 14.12
CA ARG A 242 0.05 -15.09 13.33
C ARG A 242 0.20 -14.26 12.05
N ALA A 243 -0.50 -13.13 11.94
CA ALA A 243 -0.40 -12.28 10.76
C ALA A 243 1.00 -11.66 10.66
N HIS A 244 1.55 -11.60 9.45
CA HIS A 244 2.84 -10.95 9.25
C HIS A 244 2.73 -9.43 9.44
N LEU A 245 3.77 -8.86 10.03
CA LEU A 245 3.99 -7.44 10.24
C LEU A 245 5.33 -7.06 9.63
N PHE A 246 5.31 -6.13 8.68
CA PHE A 246 6.51 -5.63 8.01
C PHE A 246 6.76 -4.16 8.39
N GLY A 247 8.01 -3.71 8.38
CA GLY A 247 8.34 -2.34 8.76
C GLY A 247 9.85 -2.06 8.80
N PRO A 248 10.28 -0.82 9.08
CA PRO A 248 9.48 0.37 9.38
C PRO A 248 9.09 1.17 8.13
N ASN A 249 9.33 0.61 6.94
CA ASN A 249 9.16 1.30 5.66
C ASN A 249 9.97 2.60 5.60
N ALA A 250 11.25 2.52 5.99
CA ALA A 250 12.16 3.66 5.96
C ALA A 250 12.39 4.14 4.52
N GLY A 251 12.56 5.44 4.32
CA GLY A 251 12.91 5.98 3.00
C GLY A 251 14.32 5.58 2.56
N ARG A 252 14.77 6.16 1.44
CA ARG A 252 16.12 5.94 0.89
C ARG A 252 17.19 6.04 2.00
N PRO A 253 18.15 5.10 2.12
CA PRO A 253 19.11 4.98 3.23
C PRO A 253 20.18 6.08 3.23
N ARG A 254 19.71 7.32 3.43
CA ARG A 254 20.47 8.51 3.79
C ARG A 254 20.57 8.59 5.30
N LYS A 255 21.34 9.56 5.82
CA LYS A 255 21.63 9.73 7.25
C LYS A 255 20.40 9.57 8.16
N ASN A 256 19.31 10.30 7.92
CA ASN A 256 18.12 10.26 8.79
C ASN A 256 17.37 8.92 8.72
N ALA A 257 17.28 8.31 7.54
CA ALA A 257 16.64 7.01 7.38
C ALA A 257 17.46 5.90 8.06
N MET A 258 18.79 5.95 7.94
CA MET A 258 19.69 4.99 8.61
C MET A 258 19.67 5.14 10.13
N LEU A 259 19.63 6.37 10.66
CA LEU A 259 19.50 6.60 12.10
C LEU A 259 18.16 6.09 12.65
N LEU A 260 17.07 6.30 11.90
CA LEU A 260 15.77 5.74 12.24
C LEU A 260 15.82 4.21 12.23
N LEU A 261 16.37 3.62 11.17
CA LEU A 261 16.40 2.18 10.97
C LEU A 261 17.27 1.46 12.01
N ASP A 262 18.49 1.95 12.30
CA ASP A 262 19.36 1.37 13.34
C ASP A 262 18.67 1.38 14.71
N GLY A 263 18.10 2.53 15.10
CA GLY A 263 17.36 2.62 16.35
C GLY A 263 16.12 1.73 16.37
N PHE A 264 15.40 1.59 15.25
CA PHE A 264 14.24 0.71 15.14
C PHE A 264 14.66 -0.76 15.29
N MET A 265 15.70 -1.20 14.57
CA MET A 265 16.17 -2.59 14.61
C MET A 265 16.63 -3.01 16.00
N ARG A 266 17.30 -2.12 16.75
CA ARG A 266 17.72 -2.39 18.14
C ARG A 266 16.55 -2.61 19.10
N ASN A 267 15.40 -1.95 18.86
CA ASN A 267 14.29 -1.92 19.81
C ASN A 267 13.06 -2.75 19.38
N ALA A 268 12.87 -2.99 18.08
CA ALA A 268 11.71 -3.69 17.52
C ALA A 268 12.04 -4.57 16.31
N GLY A 269 13.32 -4.83 16.00
CA GLY A 269 13.70 -5.71 14.89
C GLY A 269 13.13 -7.12 15.00
N SER A 270 12.98 -7.65 16.22
CA SER A 270 12.37 -8.97 16.49
C SER A 270 10.84 -8.99 16.40
N VAL A 271 10.21 -7.81 16.30
CA VAL A 271 8.74 -7.68 16.27
C VAL A 271 8.20 -7.78 14.84
N VAL A 272 9.03 -7.49 13.83
CA VAL A 272 8.68 -7.56 12.41
C VAL A 272 9.14 -8.86 11.77
N ASP A 273 8.37 -9.35 10.81
CA ASP A 273 8.69 -10.54 10.01
C ASP A 273 9.69 -10.22 8.88
N ALA A 274 9.71 -8.97 8.40
CA ALA A 274 10.67 -8.49 7.42
C ALA A 274 10.91 -6.99 7.58
N VAL A 275 12.15 -6.59 7.30
CA VAL A 275 12.57 -5.19 7.32
C VAL A 275 12.27 -4.55 5.96
N THR A 276 11.53 -3.46 5.93
CA THR A 276 11.14 -2.74 4.70
C THR A 276 11.78 -1.36 4.61
N TRP A 277 12.24 -1.03 3.40
CA TRP A 277 12.84 0.26 3.06
C TRP A 277 12.57 0.60 1.59
N GLN A 278 12.66 1.89 1.23
CA GLN A 278 12.34 2.38 -0.11
C GLN A 278 13.58 2.81 -0.89
N HIS A 279 13.54 2.58 -2.20
CA HIS A 279 14.56 3.02 -3.14
C HIS A 279 13.92 3.69 -4.36
N TYR A 280 14.45 4.86 -4.72
CA TYR A 280 14.18 5.53 -5.99
C TYR A 280 15.51 6.01 -6.56
N TYR A 281 15.76 5.68 -7.82
CA TYR A 281 16.99 6.07 -8.52
C TYR A 281 17.08 7.60 -8.65
N MET A 282 16.00 8.23 -9.10
CA MET A 282 15.99 9.63 -9.53
C MET A 282 14.78 10.41 -9.02
N ASP A 283 14.90 11.74 -9.04
CA ASP A 283 13.77 12.66 -8.92
C ASP A 283 13.18 12.89 -10.32
N GLY A 284 11.89 12.57 -10.50
CA GLY A 284 11.20 12.69 -11.79
C GLY A 284 11.02 14.13 -12.29
N ARG A 285 11.42 15.15 -11.52
CA ARG A 285 11.36 16.56 -11.94
C ARG A 285 12.59 17.03 -12.72
N VAL A 286 13.71 16.29 -12.65
CA VAL A 286 15.02 16.76 -13.11
C VAL A 286 15.71 15.73 -14.02
N ASN A 287 14.95 14.81 -14.61
CA ASN A 287 15.50 13.70 -15.38
C ASN A 287 15.47 13.95 -16.90
N LYS A 288 16.46 13.38 -17.59
CA LYS A 288 16.44 13.18 -19.04
C LYS A 288 16.34 11.70 -19.36
N ALA A 289 15.92 11.36 -20.58
CA ALA A 289 15.79 9.98 -21.02
C ALA A 289 17.14 9.22 -20.90
N GLU A 290 18.26 9.89 -21.15
CA GLU A 290 19.60 9.30 -21.10
C GLU A 290 20.04 8.94 -19.67
N ASP A 291 19.43 9.53 -18.64
CA ASP A 291 19.76 9.20 -17.26
C ASP A 291 19.39 7.75 -16.92
N PHE A 292 18.37 7.19 -17.57
CA PHE A 292 17.96 5.79 -17.40
C PHE A 292 18.98 4.77 -17.93
N LEU A 293 19.98 5.22 -18.71
CA LEU A 293 21.03 4.37 -19.27
C LEU A 293 22.36 4.47 -18.48
N LYS A 294 22.42 5.32 -17.45
CA LYS A 294 23.66 5.53 -16.68
C LYS A 294 23.90 4.35 -15.73
N THR A 295 24.92 3.53 -16.01
CA THR A 295 25.30 2.39 -15.15
C THR A 295 25.61 2.81 -13.71
N ARG A 296 26.32 3.93 -13.51
CA ARG A 296 26.58 4.49 -12.18
C ARG A 296 25.32 4.76 -11.36
N LEU A 297 24.20 5.08 -12.03
CA LEU A 297 22.91 5.26 -11.35
C LEU A 297 22.36 3.90 -10.89
N LEU A 298 22.45 2.87 -11.74
CA LEU A 298 22.05 1.49 -11.42
C LEU A 298 22.87 0.91 -10.26
N ASP A 299 24.18 1.19 -10.22
CA ASP A 299 25.10 0.74 -9.17
C ASP A 299 24.70 1.26 -7.77
N THR A 300 23.97 2.39 -7.70
CA THR A 300 23.54 2.96 -6.41
C THR A 300 22.56 2.07 -5.64
N LEU A 301 21.88 1.12 -6.28
CA LEU A 301 21.02 0.16 -5.59
C LEU A 301 21.87 -0.81 -4.76
N ALA A 302 22.96 -1.35 -5.33
CA ALA A 302 23.85 -2.28 -4.65
C ALA A 302 24.53 -1.63 -3.42
N GLU A 303 24.96 -0.37 -3.55
CA GLU A 303 25.49 0.42 -2.44
C GLU A 303 24.47 0.60 -1.31
N GLN A 304 23.20 0.81 -1.66
CA GLN A 304 22.14 1.04 -0.68
C GLN A 304 21.70 -0.24 0.02
N ILE A 305 21.62 -1.36 -0.71
CA ILE A 305 21.42 -2.69 -0.11
C ILE A 305 22.51 -2.94 0.92
N THR A 306 23.78 -2.73 0.54
CA THR A 306 24.94 -2.93 1.43
C THR A 306 24.87 -2.05 2.68
N LYS A 307 24.29 -0.83 2.60
CA LYS A 307 24.11 0.04 3.77
C LYS A 307 23.05 -0.47 4.74
N VAL A 308 21.98 -1.07 4.22
CA VAL A 308 20.85 -1.56 5.02
C VAL A 308 21.13 -2.94 5.63
N THR A 309 21.94 -3.78 4.97
CA THR A 309 22.25 -5.14 5.42
C THR A 309 23.49 -5.25 6.30
N LYS A 310 24.12 -4.12 6.66
CA LYS A 310 25.22 -4.07 7.63
C LYS A 310 24.68 -4.07 9.05
#